data_AF-A6ILL6-F1
#
_entry.id   AF-A6ILL6-F1
#
_cell.length_a   1.000
_cell.length_b   1.000
_cell.length_c   1.000
_cell.angle_alpha   90.00
_cell.angle_beta   90.00
_cell.angle_gamma   90.00
#
_symmetry.space_group_name_H-M   'P 1'
#
loop_
_entity.id
_entity.type
_entity.pdbx_description
1 polymer ?
#
loop_
_entity_poly.entity_id
_entity_poly.type
_entity_poly.pdbx_seq_one_letter_code
_entity_poly.pdbx_strand_id
1 'polypeptide(L)'
;MEEGGEKEEFCFTAIYISGRWPEPSVCSDLQRVDPCAMAPSRKFFVGGNWKMNGRKKCLGELICTLNAAKLPADTEVVCAPPTAYIDFARQKLDPKIAVAAQNCYKVTNGAFTGEISPGMIKDLGATWVVLGHSERRHIFGESDELIGQKVNHALSEGLGVIACIGEKLDEREAGITEKVVFEQTKAIAGISEDMDH
;
A
#
# COMPACT_ATOMS: atom_id res chain seq x y z
N MET A 1 15.50 7.19 29.81
CA MET A 1 14.12 7.04 29.30
C MET A 1 14.16 5.85 28.40
N GLU A 2 13.68 4.71 28.90
CA GLU A 2 13.65 3.44 28.17
C GLU A 2 12.75 3.60 26.95
N GLU A 3 13.28 3.30 25.77
CA GLU A 3 12.49 3.14 24.55
C GLU A 3 11.72 1.83 24.69
N GLY A 4 10.49 1.94 25.19
CA GLY A 4 9.50 0.88 25.15
C GLY A 4 9.05 0.63 23.71
N GLY A 5 9.87 -0.09 22.95
CA GLY A 5 9.40 -0.75 21.75
C GLY A 5 8.50 -1.90 22.15
N GLU A 6 7.18 -1.70 22.12
CA GLU A 6 6.23 -2.82 22.09
C GLU A 6 6.66 -3.74 20.94
N LYS A 7 6.98 -4.99 21.28
CA LYS A 7 7.21 -6.03 20.29
C LYS A 7 5.90 -6.20 19.53
N GLU A 8 5.91 -5.85 18.24
CA GLU A 8 4.73 -5.99 17.39
C GLU A 8 4.38 -7.48 17.21
N GLU A 9 3.29 -7.92 17.83
CA GLU A 9 2.69 -9.25 17.66
C GLU A 9 1.57 -9.21 16.61
N PHE A 10 1.86 -8.68 15.41
CA PHE A 10 0.91 -8.65 14.29
C PHE A 10 1.45 -9.44 13.10
N CYS A 11 0.63 -10.35 12.59
CA CYS A 11 0.93 -11.06 11.34
C CYS A 11 0.35 -10.23 10.19
N PHE A 12 1.20 -9.74 9.30
CA PHE A 12 0.79 -8.83 8.22
C PHE A 12 1.09 -9.44 6.85
N THR A 13 0.12 -9.36 5.96
CA THR A 13 0.25 -9.60 4.53
C THR A 13 -0.13 -8.34 3.75
N ALA A 14 0.69 -7.95 2.77
CA ALA A 14 0.38 -6.85 1.86
C ALA A 14 -0.17 -7.40 0.55
N ILE A 15 -1.23 -6.78 0.04
CA ILE A 15 -1.70 -6.94 -1.33
C ILE A 15 -1.28 -5.70 -2.12
N TYR A 16 -0.56 -5.92 -3.21
CA TYR A 16 -0.12 -4.85 -4.11
C TYR A 16 -1.10 -4.73 -5.27
N ILE A 17 -1.70 -3.55 -5.41
CA ILE A 17 -2.68 -3.25 -6.45
C ILE A 17 -2.12 -2.10 -7.28
N SER A 18 -1.70 -2.40 -8.51
CA SER A 18 -1.26 -1.40 -9.49
C SER A 18 -2.04 -1.56 -10.79
N GLY A 19 -2.58 -0.45 -11.31
CA GLY A 19 -3.33 -0.41 -12.56
C GLY A 19 -4.86 -0.56 -12.41
N ARG A 20 -5.57 -0.11 -13.44
CA ARG A 20 -7.02 -0.31 -13.62
C ARG A 20 -7.27 -1.80 -13.86
N TRP A 21 -8.26 -2.39 -13.20
CA TRP A 21 -8.67 -3.78 -13.46
C TRP A 21 -8.85 -3.98 -14.97
N PRO A 22 -8.37 -5.10 -15.54
CA PRO A 22 -8.60 -5.36 -16.95
C PRO A 22 -10.11 -5.41 -17.18
N GLU A 23 -10.60 -4.54 -18.07
CA GLU A 23 -11.99 -4.58 -18.55
C GLU A 23 -12.33 -6.02 -18.97
N PRO A 24 -13.52 -6.55 -18.64
CA PRO A 24 -13.93 -7.88 -19.07
C PRO A 24 -14.05 -7.89 -20.59
N SER A 25 -12.98 -8.31 -21.27
CA SER A 25 -12.98 -8.52 -22.71
C SER A 25 -14.06 -9.55 -23.05
N VAL A 26 -15.04 -9.12 -23.83
CA VAL A 26 -16.13 -9.95 -24.33
C VAL A 26 -15.53 -11.16 -25.05
N CYS A 27 -15.65 -12.34 -24.44
CA CYS A 27 -15.16 -13.59 -25.00
C CYS A 27 -16.16 -14.08 -26.05
N SER A 28 -15.87 -13.84 -27.34
CA SER A 28 -16.70 -14.36 -28.44
C SER A 28 -16.12 -15.57 -29.17
N ASP A 29 -14.97 -16.10 -28.79
CA ASP A 29 -14.37 -17.24 -29.52
C ASP A 29 -14.04 -18.42 -28.59
N LEU A 30 -14.95 -19.40 -28.62
CA LEU A 30 -14.82 -20.70 -27.96
C LEU A 30 -13.79 -21.55 -28.71
N GLN A 31 -12.50 -21.29 -28.52
CA GLN A 31 -11.43 -22.22 -28.89
C GLN A 31 -10.63 -22.61 -27.65
N ARG A 32 -10.66 -23.92 -27.37
CA ARG A 32 -9.93 -24.69 -26.34
C ARG A 32 -8.79 -23.90 -25.68
N VAL A 33 -9.06 -23.32 -24.52
CA VAL A 33 -8.02 -22.82 -23.62
C VAL A 33 -7.43 -24.00 -22.85
N ASP A 34 -6.16 -24.27 -23.12
CA ASP A 34 -5.34 -25.14 -22.28
C ASP A 34 -5.37 -24.61 -20.83
N PRO A 35 -5.56 -25.45 -19.81
CA PRO A 35 -5.66 -25.02 -18.40
C PRO A 35 -4.33 -24.49 -17.81
N CYS A 36 -3.30 -24.32 -18.64
CA CYS A 36 -2.00 -23.76 -18.31
C CYS A 36 -1.76 -22.40 -19.01
N ALA A 37 -2.81 -21.62 -19.27
CA ALA A 37 -2.67 -20.20 -19.59
C ALA A 37 -2.11 -19.50 -18.34
N MET A 38 -0.78 -19.44 -18.30
CA MET A 38 0.04 -18.96 -17.20
C MET A 38 -0.44 -17.59 -16.72
N ALA A 39 -0.76 -17.48 -15.44
CA ALA A 39 -0.87 -16.18 -14.78
C ALA A 39 0.39 -15.36 -15.12
N PRO A 40 0.26 -14.07 -15.51
CA PRO A 40 1.43 -13.25 -15.81
C PRO A 40 2.38 -13.29 -14.61
N SER A 41 3.66 -13.58 -14.86
CA SER A 41 4.68 -13.66 -13.80
C SER A 41 4.70 -12.34 -13.04
N ARG A 42 4.27 -12.36 -11.77
CA ARG A 42 4.25 -11.16 -10.94
C ARG A 42 5.68 -10.68 -10.74
N LYS A 43 5.92 -9.40 -11.00
CA LYS A 43 7.20 -8.76 -10.71
C LYS A 43 7.46 -8.86 -9.20
N PHE A 44 8.68 -9.20 -8.80
CA PHE A 44 9.00 -9.26 -7.38
C PHE A 44 8.92 -7.85 -6.78
N PHE A 45 8.35 -7.71 -5.58
CA PHE A 45 8.07 -6.42 -4.97
C PHE A 45 8.64 -6.35 -3.56
N VAL A 46 9.36 -5.27 -3.25
CA VAL A 46 9.93 -5.00 -1.93
C VAL A 46 9.48 -3.62 -1.45
N GLY A 47 8.65 -3.60 -0.42
CA GLY A 47 8.20 -2.38 0.25
C GLY A 47 8.96 -2.12 1.55
N GLY A 48 9.47 -0.90 1.74
CA GLY A 48 10.08 -0.43 2.99
C GLY A 48 9.24 0.64 3.64
N ASN A 49 8.47 0.29 4.69
CA ASN A 49 7.74 1.27 5.50
C ASN A 49 8.65 1.84 6.59
N TRP A 50 8.99 3.12 6.52
CA TRP A 50 9.85 3.76 7.52
C TRP A 50 9.09 4.13 8.81
N LYS A 51 7.76 4.00 8.81
CA LYS A 51 6.87 4.34 9.92
C LYS A 51 7.14 5.76 10.42
N MET A 52 6.96 6.02 11.72
CA MET A 52 7.26 7.30 12.35
C MET A 52 8.76 7.46 12.69
N ASN A 53 9.67 7.09 11.76
CA ASN A 53 11.11 7.20 11.96
C ASN A 53 11.75 8.15 10.96
N GLY A 54 12.72 8.92 11.45
CA GLY A 54 13.63 9.68 10.61
C GLY A 54 13.69 11.18 10.90
N ARG A 55 14.88 11.73 10.68
CA ARG A 55 15.18 13.15 10.56
C ARG A 55 16.02 13.32 9.29
N LYS A 56 16.05 14.51 8.69
CA LYS A 56 16.73 14.75 7.39
C LYS A 56 18.14 14.14 7.29
N LYS A 57 18.94 14.19 8.36
CA LYS A 57 20.29 13.60 8.39
C LYS A 57 20.27 12.07 8.21
N CYS A 58 19.60 11.34 9.10
CA CYS A 58 19.58 9.87 9.04
C CYS A 58 18.79 9.35 7.82
N LEU A 59 17.77 10.09 7.37
CA LEU A 59 17.08 9.78 6.11
C LEU A 59 18.03 9.95 4.91
N GLY A 60 18.87 10.99 4.92
CA GLY A 60 19.90 11.17 3.90
C GLY A 60 20.88 10.00 3.85
N GLU A 61 21.35 9.53 5.00
CA GLU A 61 22.26 8.37 5.10
C GLU A 61 21.59 7.07 4.59
N LEU A 62 20.33 6.83 4.95
CA LEU A 62 19.54 5.71 4.43
C LEU A 62 19.36 5.79 2.92
N ILE A 63 19.00 6.95 2.39
CA ILE A 63 18.83 7.19 0.95
C ILE A 63 20.15 6.98 0.20
N CYS A 64 21.28 7.46 0.71
CA CYS A 64 22.59 7.20 0.13
C CYS A 64 22.89 5.70 0.03
N THR A 65 22.55 4.94 1.08
CA THR A 65 22.73 3.49 1.10
C THR A 65 21.84 2.80 0.07
N LEU A 66 20.57 3.20 -0.03
CA LEU A 66 19.62 2.66 -1.00
C LEU A 66 20.03 2.95 -2.44
N ASN A 67 20.51 4.17 -2.73
CA ASN A 67 20.97 4.56 -4.06
C ASN A 67 22.25 3.83 -4.49
N ALA A 68 23.10 3.44 -3.54
CA ALA A 68 24.31 2.66 -3.81
C ALA A 68 24.03 1.15 -3.99
N ALA A 69 22.83 0.68 -3.63
CA ALA A 69 22.47 -0.72 -3.72
C ALA A 69 22.26 -1.15 -5.19
N LYS A 70 22.69 -2.37 -5.51
CA LYS A 70 22.38 -3.00 -6.79
C LYS A 70 21.00 -3.63 -6.72
N LEU A 71 20.03 -2.98 -7.36
CA LEU A 71 18.67 -3.48 -7.43
C LEU A 71 18.51 -4.44 -8.62
N PRO A 72 17.95 -5.65 -8.42
CA PRO A 72 17.59 -6.54 -9.52
C PRO A 72 16.59 -5.86 -10.47
N ALA A 73 16.74 -6.06 -11.78
CA ALA A 73 15.90 -5.39 -12.78
C ALA A 73 14.43 -5.85 -12.74
N ASP A 74 14.21 -7.07 -12.27
CA ASP A 74 12.92 -7.73 -12.09
C ASP A 74 12.28 -7.46 -10.72
N THR A 75 12.86 -6.55 -9.92
CA THR A 75 12.32 -6.15 -8.62
C THR A 75 11.80 -4.72 -8.66
N GLU A 76 10.58 -4.51 -8.17
CA GLU A 76 10.04 -3.19 -7.87
C GLU A 76 10.30 -2.86 -6.40
N VAL A 77 10.95 -1.72 -6.14
CA VAL A 77 11.30 -1.28 -4.78
C VAL A 77 10.55 0.00 -4.47
N VAL A 78 9.85 0.02 -3.34
CA VAL A 78 9.04 1.15 -2.90
C VAL A 78 9.37 1.52 -1.46
N CYS A 79 9.61 2.80 -1.19
CA CYS A 79 9.89 3.30 0.16
C CYS A 79 8.78 4.25 0.63
N ALA A 80 8.26 4.05 1.83
CA ALA A 80 7.23 4.89 2.44
C ALA A 80 7.82 5.71 3.61
N PRO A 81 8.37 6.91 3.35
CA PRO A 81 8.79 7.84 4.40
C PRO A 81 7.60 8.44 5.16
N PRO A 82 7.82 9.03 6.36
CA PRO A 82 6.81 9.89 6.99
C PRO A 82 6.38 11.01 6.03
N THR A 83 5.10 11.40 6.08
CA THR A 83 4.48 12.38 5.16
C THR A 83 5.31 13.66 4.97
N ALA A 84 5.86 14.19 6.06
CA ALA A 84 6.67 15.42 6.05
C ALA A 84 7.98 15.30 5.24
N TYR A 85 8.38 14.10 4.85
CA TYR A 85 9.63 13.82 4.13
C TYR A 85 9.40 13.14 2.78
N ILE A 86 8.17 13.05 2.27
CA ILE A 86 7.89 12.46 0.95
C ILE A 86 8.67 13.20 -0.16
N ASP A 87 8.51 14.52 -0.25
CA ASP A 87 9.21 15.34 -1.24
C ASP A 87 10.74 15.25 -1.09
N PHE A 88 11.24 15.33 0.15
CA PHE A 88 12.68 15.16 0.44
C PHE A 88 13.21 13.81 -0.04
N ALA A 89 12.47 12.72 0.21
CA ALA A 89 12.85 11.39 -0.22
C ALA A 89 12.80 11.26 -1.73
N ARG A 90 11.73 11.78 -2.38
CA ARG A 90 11.58 11.69 -3.83
C ARG A 90 12.67 12.43 -4.58
N GLN A 91 13.07 13.61 -4.11
CA GLN A 91 14.16 14.40 -4.72
C GLN A 91 15.54 13.73 -4.62
N LYS A 92 15.74 12.84 -3.64
CA LYS A 92 17.07 12.27 -3.34
C LYS A 92 17.21 10.79 -3.68
N LEU A 93 16.12 10.02 -3.68
CA LEU A 93 16.12 8.62 -4.08
C LEU A 93 16.30 8.48 -5.58
N ASP A 94 17.06 7.47 -5.99
CA ASP A 94 17.15 7.04 -7.39
C ASP A 94 15.72 6.88 -7.96
N PRO A 95 15.42 7.43 -9.16
CA PRO A 95 14.11 7.30 -9.79
C PRO A 95 13.60 5.86 -9.94
N LYS A 96 14.50 4.86 -9.93
CA LYS A 96 14.14 3.43 -9.95
C LYS A 96 13.46 2.95 -8.67
N ILE A 97 13.67 3.65 -7.56
CA ILE A 97 13.00 3.37 -6.28
C ILE A 97 11.77 4.26 -6.21
N ALA A 98 10.58 3.67 -6.17
CA ALA A 98 9.35 4.44 -6.04
C ALA A 98 9.18 4.96 -4.61
N VAL A 99 8.42 6.04 -4.45
CA VAL A 99 8.08 6.62 -3.15
C VAL A 99 6.60 6.46 -2.92
N ALA A 100 6.25 6.10 -1.69
CA ALA A 100 4.87 5.96 -1.23
C ALA A 100 4.57 6.92 -0.08
N ALA A 101 3.30 7.30 0.06
CA ALA A 101 2.79 7.80 1.34
C ALA A 101 2.43 6.64 2.29
N GLN A 102 2.44 6.90 3.60
CA GLN A 102 2.10 5.90 4.62
C GLN A 102 0.59 5.80 4.92
N ASN A 103 -0.20 6.79 4.50
CA ASN A 103 -1.65 6.83 4.60
C ASN A 103 -2.18 7.92 3.65
N CYS A 104 -3.47 7.87 3.32
CA CYS A 104 -4.19 8.99 2.71
C CYS A 104 -5.67 8.95 3.10
N TYR A 105 -6.41 9.99 2.73
CA TYR A 105 -7.84 10.08 2.96
C TYR A 105 -8.66 9.72 1.72
N LYS A 106 -9.97 9.57 1.91
CA LYS A 106 -10.94 9.04 0.93
C LYS A 106 -11.58 10.09 0.01
N VAL A 107 -11.16 11.35 0.09
CA VAL A 107 -11.67 12.43 -0.76
C VAL A 107 -10.54 13.35 -1.21
N THR A 108 -10.75 14.05 -2.32
CA THR A 108 -9.75 14.90 -2.97
C THR A 108 -9.35 16.11 -2.11
N ASN A 109 -10.31 16.72 -1.42
CA ASN A 109 -10.12 17.87 -0.53
C ASN A 109 -11.32 18.02 0.44
N GLY A 110 -11.14 18.80 1.52
CA GLY A 110 -12.21 19.08 2.47
C GLY A 110 -11.71 19.46 3.86
N ALA A 111 -12.64 19.54 4.81
CA ALA A 111 -12.37 19.89 6.21
C ALA A 111 -11.85 18.69 7.02
N PHE A 112 -10.66 18.19 6.67
CA PHE A 112 -10.01 17.02 7.29
C PHE A 112 -8.60 17.40 7.78
N THR A 113 -8.53 18.24 8.81
CA THR A 113 -7.25 18.73 9.35
C THR A 113 -6.33 17.58 9.75
N GLY A 114 -5.11 17.57 9.22
CA GLY A 114 -4.08 16.55 9.49
C GLY A 114 -4.03 15.41 8.46
N GLU A 115 -5.05 15.28 7.62
CA GLU A 115 -5.09 14.30 6.54
C GLU A 115 -4.42 14.82 5.26
N ILE A 116 -4.04 13.89 4.38
CA ILE A 116 -3.53 14.17 3.04
C ILE A 116 -4.37 13.44 1.99
N SER A 117 -4.56 14.04 0.82
CA SER A 117 -5.29 13.42 -0.29
C SER A 117 -4.36 12.73 -1.29
N PRO A 118 -4.86 11.77 -2.08
CA PRO A 118 -4.10 11.19 -3.20
C PRO A 118 -3.53 12.24 -4.17
N GLY A 119 -4.26 13.33 -4.39
CA GLY A 119 -3.80 14.46 -5.21
C GLY A 119 -2.52 15.10 -4.66
N MET A 120 -2.46 15.34 -3.34
CA MET A 120 -1.25 15.87 -2.69
C MET A 120 -0.07 14.90 -2.79
N ILE A 121 -0.32 13.59 -2.69
CA ILE A 121 0.72 12.56 -2.80
C ILE A 121 1.37 12.58 -4.19
N LYS A 122 0.54 12.66 -5.24
CA LYS A 122 1.00 12.79 -6.62
C LYS A 122 1.80 14.07 -6.86
N ASP A 123 1.35 15.18 -6.28
CA ASP A 123 2.02 16.49 -6.39
C ASP A 123 3.45 16.45 -5.82
N LEU A 124 3.67 15.66 -4.74
CA LEU A 124 4.99 15.42 -4.16
C LEU A 124 5.83 14.39 -4.95
N GLY A 125 5.33 13.88 -6.08
CA GLY A 125 6.00 12.92 -6.95
C GLY A 125 6.01 11.48 -6.44
N ALA A 126 5.20 11.16 -5.44
CA ALA A 126 4.98 9.79 -4.99
C ALA A 126 3.92 9.10 -5.86
N THR A 127 4.12 7.81 -6.12
CA THR A 127 3.25 7.02 -7.03
C THR A 127 2.51 5.90 -6.31
N TRP A 128 2.77 5.72 -5.01
CA TRP A 128 2.21 4.66 -4.20
C TRP A 128 1.63 5.20 -2.87
N VAL A 129 0.75 4.41 -2.25
CA VAL A 129 0.28 4.66 -0.88
C VAL A 129 0.08 3.34 -0.12
N VAL A 130 0.48 3.32 1.14
CA VAL A 130 0.19 2.23 2.09
C VAL A 130 -1.16 2.52 2.77
N LEU A 131 -2.07 1.54 2.76
CA LEU A 131 -3.40 1.69 3.35
C LEU A 131 -3.77 0.47 4.19
N GLY A 132 -4.46 0.71 5.30
CA GLY A 132 -4.89 -0.35 6.21
C GLY A 132 -3.76 -1.00 7.01
N HIS A 133 -2.65 -0.30 7.23
CA HIS A 133 -1.56 -0.81 8.08
C HIS A 133 -2.10 -1.21 9.47
N SER A 134 -1.56 -2.25 10.10
CA SER A 134 -2.05 -2.76 11.39
C SER A 134 -2.12 -1.68 12.47
N GLU A 135 -1.12 -0.81 12.54
CA GLU A 135 -1.11 0.38 13.42
C GLU A 135 -2.36 1.25 13.18
N ARG A 136 -2.75 1.49 11.92
CA ARG A 136 -3.91 2.31 11.54
C ARG A 136 -5.21 1.65 11.97
N ARG A 137 -5.32 0.32 11.82
CA ARG A 137 -6.48 -0.47 12.22
C ARG A 137 -6.64 -0.54 13.75
N HIS A 138 -5.56 -0.82 14.46
CA HIS A 138 -5.63 -1.21 15.87
C HIS A 138 -5.33 -0.06 16.84
N ILE A 139 -4.41 0.85 16.51
CA ILE A 139 -4.08 2.00 17.38
C ILE A 139 -5.02 3.16 17.09
N PHE A 140 -5.32 3.41 15.81
CA PHE A 140 -6.11 4.55 15.40
C PHE A 140 -7.54 4.21 14.94
N GLY A 141 -7.93 2.94 14.97
CA GLY A 141 -9.31 2.51 14.78
C GLY A 141 -9.84 2.65 13.35
N GLU A 142 -9.00 2.59 12.32
CA GLU A 142 -9.49 2.58 10.93
C GLU A 142 -10.25 1.28 10.62
N SER A 143 -11.53 1.41 10.27
CA SER A 143 -12.40 0.29 9.92
C SER A 143 -12.13 -0.24 8.51
N ASP A 144 -12.52 -1.49 8.26
CA ASP A 144 -12.44 -2.11 6.93
C ASP A 144 -13.15 -1.29 5.85
N GLU A 145 -14.33 -0.77 6.17
CA GLU A 145 -15.12 0.11 5.30
C GLU A 145 -14.36 1.38 4.92
N LEU A 146 -13.73 2.05 5.90
CA LEU A 146 -12.97 3.27 5.67
C LEU A 146 -11.74 2.97 4.81
N ILE A 147 -11.05 1.87 5.08
CA ILE A 147 -9.87 1.45 4.32
C ILE A 147 -10.26 1.14 2.88
N GLY A 148 -11.35 0.41 2.67
CA GLY A 148 -11.91 0.17 1.34
C GLY A 148 -12.17 1.48 0.59
N GLN A 149 -12.84 2.46 1.22
CA GLN A 149 -13.08 3.78 0.61
C GLN A 149 -11.78 4.51 0.23
N LYS A 150 -10.76 4.45 1.09
CA LYS A 150 -9.44 5.04 0.80
C LYS A 150 -8.75 4.35 -0.37
N VAL A 151 -8.79 3.01 -0.43
CA VAL A 151 -8.19 2.23 -1.52
C VAL A 151 -8.80 2.63 -2.85
N ASN A 152 -10.13 2.69 -2.93
CA ASN A 152 -10.80 3.02 -4.18
C ASN A 152 -10.55 4.45 -4.63
N HIS A 153 -10.54 5.40 -3.69
CA HIS A 153 -10.18 6.78 -4.03
C HIS A 153 -8.72 6.91 -4.48
N ALA A 154 -7.78 6.21 -3.84
CA ALA A 154 -6.38 6.23 -4.25
C ALA A 154 -6.19 5.61 -5.66
N LEU A 155 -6.86 4.50 -5.95
CA LEU A 155 -6.82 3.85 -7.26
C LEU A 155 -7.47 4.70 -8.35
N SER A 156 -8.61 5.35 -8.07
CA SER A 156 -9.28 6.23 -9.04
C SER A 156 -8.46 7.48 -9.38
N GLU A 157 -7.62 7.93 -8.44
CA GLU A 157 -6.63 8.98 -8.64
C GLU A 157 -5.32 8.49 -9.30
N GLY A 158 -5.19 7.19 -9.58
CA GLY A 158 -4.06 6.61 -10.31
C GLY A 158 -2.82 6.30 -9.46
N LEU A 159 -2.95 6.24 -8.14
CA LEU A 159 -1.87 5.74 -7.26
C LEU A 159 -1.86 4.21 -7.26
N GLY A 160 -0.66 3.62 -7.15
CA GLY A 160 -0.53 2.23 -6.72
C GLY A 160 -0.86 2.11 -5.23
N VAL A 161 -1.51 1.02 -4.83
CA VAL A 161 -1.91 0.81 -3.44
C VAL A 161 -1.24 -0.44 -2.86
N ILE A 162 -0.60 -0.27 -1.71
CA ILE A 162 -0.12 -1.34 -0.84
C ILE A 162 -1.20 -1.52 0.24
N ALA A 163 -2.16 -2.40 -0.02
CA ALA A 163 -3.27 -2.65 0.89
C ALA A 163 -2.88 -3.69 1.93
N CYS A 164 -2.95 -3.32 3.20
CA CYS A 164 -2.51 -4.15 4.30
C CYS A 164 -3.66 -4.91 4.94
N ILE A 165 -3.46 -6.22 5.05
CA ILE A 165 -4.37 -7.18 5.68
C ILE A 165 -3.59 -8.05 6.67
N GLY A 166 -4.28 -8.63 7.63
CA GLY A 166 -3.66 -9.43 8.66
C GLY A 166 -4.49 -9.49 9.92
N GLU A 167 -4.29 -10.57 10.64
CA GLU A 167 -4.90 -10.87 11.92
C GLU A 167 -4.00 -10.46 13.09
N LYS A 168 -4.62 -10.32 14.26
CA LYS A 168 -3.91 -10.21 15.54
C LYS A 168 -3.41 -11.57 15.98
N LEU A 169 -2.43 -11.59 16.89
CA LEU A 169 -1.94 -12.83 17.48
C LEU A 169 -3.06 -13.67 18.11
N ASP A 170 -3.92 -13.06 18.94
CA ASP A 170 -5.04 -13.77 19.58
C ASP A 170 -6.03 -14.38 18.56
N GLU A 171 -6.24 -13.70 17.42
CA GLU A 171 -7.12 -14.18 16.34
C GLU A 171 -6.49 -15.37 15.60
N ARG A 172 -5.16 -15.35 15.45
CA ARG A 172 -4.40 -16.48 14.93
C ARG A 172 -4.44 -17.67 15.87
N GLU A 173 -4.24 -17.44 17.17
CA GLU A 173 -4.33 -18.50 18.19
C GLU A 173 -5.74 -19.06 18.32
N ALA A 174 -6.77 -18.24 18.07
CA ALA A 174 -8.17 -18.67 17.98
C ALA A 174 -8.53 -19.37 16.66
N GLY A 175 -7.59 -19.47 15.70
CA GLY A 175 -7.80 -20.16 14.43
C GLY A 175 -8.74 -19.45 13.46
N ILE A 176 -8.92 -18.12 13.59
CA ILE A 176 -9.83 -17.33 12.76
C ILE A 176 -9.11 -16.47 11.70
N THR A 177 -7.81 -16.71 11.45
CA THR A 177 -6.99 -15.97 10.47
C THR A 177 -7.67 -15.83 9.11
N GLU A 178 -8.15 -16.93 8.52
CA GLU A 178 -8.76 -16.91 7.18
C GLU A 178 -10.01 -16.04 7.13
N LYS A 179 -10.83 -16.07 8.20
CA LYS A 179 -12.03 -15.24 8.29
C LYS A 179 -11.68 -13.76 8.34
N VAL A 180 -10.70 -13.39 9.16
CA VAL A 180 -10.26 -11.99 9.29
C VAL A 180 -9.71 -11.47 7.96
N VAL A 181 -8.81 -12.24 7.34
CA VAL A 181 -8.22 -11.88 6.05
C VAL A 181 -9.28 -11.80 4.94
N PHE A 182 -10.25 -12.71 4.94
CA PHE A 182 -11.34 -12.72 3.95
C PHE A 182 -12.20 -11.46 4.04
N GLU A 183 -12.66 -11.08 5.24
CA GLU A 183 -13.49 -9.88 5.42
C GLU A 183 -12.72 -8.60 5.04
N GLN A 184 -11.46 -8.49 5.46
CA GLN A 184 -10.60 -7.34 5.10
C GLN A 184 -10.39 -7.25 3.58
N THR A 185 -10.13 -8.39 2.92
CA THR A 185 -9.94 -8.45 1.47
C THR A 185 -11.23 -8.12 0.74
N LYS A 186 -12.38 -8.61 1.24
CA LYS A 186 -13.69 -8.32 0.67
C LYS A 186 -14.03 -6.84 0.74
N ALA A 187 -13.73 -6.15 1.84
CA ALA A 187 -13.95 -4.71 1.94
C ALA A 187 -13.08 -3.91 0.95
N ILE A 188 -11.87 -4.39 0.67
CA ILE A 188 -10.97 -3.80 -0.32
C ILE A 188 -11.49 -4.04 -1.75
N ALA A 189 -11.98 -5.25 -2.05
CA ALA A 189 -12.44 -5.64 -3.38
C ALA A 189 -13.86 -5.15 -3.72
N GLY A 190 -14.79 -5.18 -2.76
CA GLY A 190 -16.22 -4.96 -3.00
C GLY A 190 -16.62 -3.54 -3.40
N ILE A 191 -15.72 -2.55 -3.26
CA ILE A 191 -16.00 -1.17 -3.67
C ILE A 191 -15.53 -0.91 -5.12
N SER A 192 -14.75 -1.81 -5.74
CA SER A 192 -14.41 -1.66 -7.16
C SER A 192 -15.57 -2.00 -8.10
N GLU A 193 -16.61 -2.69 -7.63
CA GLU A 193 -17.78 -3.07 -8.44
C GLU A 193 -18.81 -1.94 -8.62
N ASP A 194 -18.77 -0.90 -7.78
CA ASP A 194 -19.75 0.21 -7.81
C ASP A 194 -19.35 1.38 -8.75
N MET A 195 -18.31 1.22 -9.58
CA MET A 195 -17.77 2.27 -10.46
C MET A 195 -18.40 2.35 -11.87
N ASP A 196 -19.49 1.62 -12.12
CA ASP A 196 -20.16 1.54 -13.44
C ASP A 196 -21.40 2.46 -13.60
N HIS A 197 -21.45 3.62 -12.95
CA HIS A 197 -22.55 4.60 -13.12
C HIS A 197 -22.07 6.00 -13.54
#